data_AF-A0A7W2M8H1-F1
#
_entry.id   AF-A0A7W2M8H1-F1
#
_cell.length_a   1.000
_cell.length_b   1.000
_cell.length_c   1.000
_cell.angle_alpha   90.00
_cell.angle_beta   90.00
_cell.angle_gamma   90.00
#
_symmetry.space_group_name_H-M   'P 1'
#
loop_
_entity.id
_entity.type
_entity.pdbx_description
1 polymer ?
#
loop_
_entity_poly.entity_id
_entity_poly.type
_entity_poly.pdbx_seq_one_letter_code
_entity_poly.pdbx_strand_id
1 'polypeptide(L)'
;MMKNLKIAALLLFATATISAQDLKTDEVPTNLQTIFSNSYSNVADVEWEKKGDHYKVEFEVNSLEHDIWYDADGNVAKSKVEILESELPSAVASAVKTKYADYKVDSVEVHEEGGKTTYEVEIEKGWTKERKLIVDASGKILSDIED
;
A
#
# COMPACT_ATOMS: atom_id res chain seq x y z
N MET A 1 -10.45 -4.31 34.04
CA MET A 1 -10.13 -5.73 34.31
C MET A 1 -9.71 -6.36 32.99
N MET A 2 -8.47 -6.85 32.91
CA MET A 2 -7.90 -7.51 31.74
C MET A 2 -8.39 -8.97 31.62
N LYS A 3 -8.22 -9.53 30.41
CA LYS A 3 -8.06 -10.97 30.01
C LYS A 3 -9.19 -11.50 29.11
N ASN A 4 -8.96 -12.09 27.93
CA ASN A 4 -7.84 -12.90 27.47
C ASN A 4 -7.57 -12.82 25.95
N LEU A 5 -6.28 -12.81 25.63
CA LEU A 5 -5.65 -13.02 24.34
C LEU A 5 -5.75 -14.51 23.94
N LYS A 6 -6.12 -14.82 22.69
CA LYS A 6 -5.94 -16.18 22.13
C LYS A 6 -4.84 -16.13 21.07
N ILE A 7 -3.65 -16.53 21.50
CA ILE A 7 -2.53 -16.90 20.62
C ILE A 7 -2.87 -18.27 20.03
N ALA A 8 -2.97 -18.35 18.71
CA ALA A 8 -2.83 -19.60 17.98
C ALA A 8 -1.46 -19.55 17.27
N ALA A 9 -0.50 -20.31 17.78
CA ALA A 9 0.77 -20.54 17.11
C ALA A 9 0.73 -21.93 16.47
N LEU A 10 0.90 -22.01 15.14
CA LEU A 10 1.94 -22.84 14.51
C LEU A 10 1.89 -22.71 12.98
N LEU A 11 2.94 -22.12 12.41
CA LEU A 11 3.61 -22.60 11.19
C LEU A 11 5.04 -22.04 11.23
N LEU A 12 5.99 -22.93 11.56
CA LEU A 12 7.43 -22.69 11.42
C LEU A 12 7.76 -22.61 9.92
N PHE A 13 7.69 -21.40 9.37
CA PHE A 13 8.62 -21.01 8.33
C PHE A 13 9.65 -20.11 9.00
N ALA A 14 10.93 -20.49 8.94
CA ALA A 14 12.00 -19.53 9.15
C ALA A 14 11.98 -18.56 7.96
N THR A 15 11.02 -17.64 7.95
CA THR A 15 11.14 -16.44 7.13
C THR A 15 12.27 -15.65 7.78
N ALA A 16 13.32 -15.38 7.01
CA ALA A 16 14.24 -14.34 7.40
C ALA A 16 13.39 -13.10 7.65
N THR A 17 13.32 -12.64 8.90
CA THR A 17 12.61 -11.42 9.25
C THR A 17 13.40 -10.30 8.61
N ILE A 18 12.98 -9.88 7.43
CA ILE A 18 13.47 -8.66 6.81
C ILE A 18 12.86 -7.53 7.65
N SER A 19 13.57 -7.16 8.72
CA SER A 19 13.26 -5.97 9.49
C SER A 19 13.50 -4.75 8.60
N ALA A 20 12.53 -3.85 8.57
CA ALA A 20 12.76 -2.51 8.04
C ALA A 20 13.76 -1.79 8.95
N GLN A 21 14.66 -1.02 8.34
CA GLN A 21 15.57 -0.13 9.04
C GLN A 21 15.30 1.29 8.57
N ASP A 22 14.84 2.16 9.46
CA ASP A 22 14.70 3.59 9.20
C ASP A 22 16.08 4.15 8.83
N LEU A 23 16.10 4.95 7.76
CA LEU A 23 17.30 5.60 7.27
C LEU A 23 17.21 7.08 7.55
N LYS A 24 18.31 7.63 8.06
CA LYS A 24 18.52 9.07 7.94
C LYS A 24 18.74 9.41 6.47
N THR A 25 18.38 10.62 6.07
CA THR A 25 18.51 11.07 4.69
C THR A 25 19.95 10.92 4.14
N ASP A 26 20.98 11.10 4.98
CA ASP A 26 22.39 10.95 4.59
C ASP A 26 22.84 9.48 4.40
N GLU A 27 22.02 8.51 4.81
CA GLU A 27 22.24 7.07 4.62
C GLU A 27 21.57 6.55 3.34
N VAL A 28 20.69 7.35 2.72
CA VAL A 28 20.06 7.03 1.44
C VAL A 28 21.06 7.29 0.30
N PRO A 29 21.26 6.34 -0.64
CA PRO A 29 22.13 6.55 -1.79
C PRO A 29 21.77 7.82 -2.58
N THR A 30 22.77 8.63 -2.93
CA THR A 30 22.57 9.94 -3.55
C THR A 30 21.84 9.88 -4.90
N ASN A 31 22.03 8.79 -5.66
CA ASN A 31 21.28 8.55 -6.90
C ASN A 31 19.77 8.45 -6.62
N LEU A 32 19.36 7.76 -5.55
CA LEU A 32 17.94 7.60 -5.19
C LEU A 32 17.34 8.91 -4.71
N GLN A 33 18.07 9.69 -3.89
CA GLN A 33 17.65 11.03 -3.49
C GLN A 33 17.38 11.92 -4.72
N THR A 34 18.27 11.86 -5.71
CA THR A 34 18.16 12.63 -6.96
C THR A 34 16.97 12.17 -7.81
N ILE A 35 16.78 10.85 -7.96
CA ILE A 35 15.65 10.29 -8.72
C ILE A 35 14.33 10.69 -8.07
N PHE A 36 14.23 10.55 -6.76
CA PHE A 36 13.04 10.94 -6.00
C PHE A 36 12.74 12.44 -6.15
N SER A 37 13.71 13.32 -5.91
CA SER A 37 13.51 14.78 -5.99
C SER A 37 13.18 15.28 -7.40
N ASN A 38 13.60 14.55 -8.45
CA ASN A 38 13.27 14.87 -9.84
C ASN A 38 11.89 14.35 -10.24
N SER A 39 11.43 13.26 -9.64
CA SER A 39 10.16 12.60 -9.98
C SER A 39 8.98 13.22 -9.23
N TYR A 40 9.20 13.70 -8.00
CA TYR A 40 8.17 14.23 -7.13
C TYR A 40 8.53 15.63 -6.64
N SER A 41 7.53 16.52 -6.62
CA SER A 41 7.67 17.91 -6.16
C SER A 41 6.52 18.26 -5.21
N ASN A 42 6.74 19.19 -4.29
CA ASN A 42 5.76 19.58 -3.26
C ASN A 42 5.31 18.40 -2.37
N VAL A 43 6.26 17.51 -2.03
CA VAL A 43 6.03 16.38 -1.12
C VAL A 43 6.08 16.83 0.34
N ALA A 44 5.34 16.13 1.21
CA ALA A 44 5.43 16.23 2.66
C ALA A 44 5.82 14.87 3.28
N ASP A 45 6.18 14.90 4.56
CA ASP A 45 6.38 13.71 5.42
C ASP A 45 7.23 12.59 4.79
N VAL A 46 8.37 12.98 4.22
CA VAL A 46 9.29 12.04 3.55
C VAL A 46 10.06 11.21 4.57
N GLU A 47 9.83 9.91 4.56
CA GLU A 47 10.53 8.91 5.36
C GLU A 47 11.19 7.85 4.46
N TRP A 48 12.42 7.48 4.78
CA TRP A 48 13.16 6.45 4.04
C TRP A 48 13.42 5.25 4.93
N GLU A 49 13.22 4.06 4.38
CA GLU A 49 13.51 2.80 5.06
C GLU A 49 14.27 1.86 4.13
N LYS A 50 15.23 1.11 4.67
CA LYS A 50 15.82 -0.04 3.98
C LYS A 50 14.98 -1.29 4.28
N LYS A 51 14.44 -1.93 3.23
CA LYS A 51 13.69 -3.20 3.33
C LYS A 51 14.36 -4.26 2.47
N GLY A 52 15.24 -5.05 3.09
CA GLY A 52 16.02 -6.06 2.38
C GLY A 52 16.93 -5.41 1.33
N ASP A 53 16.75 -5.79 0.07
CA ASP A 53 17.52 -5.26 -1.06
C ASP A 53 16.94 -3.97 -1.66
N HIS A 54 15.84 -3.45 -1.10
CA HIS A 54 15.17 -2.25 -1.58
C HIS A 54 15.28 -1.08 -0.60
N TYR A 55 15.12 0.11 -1.16
CA TYR A 55 14.93 1.37 -0.44
C TYR A 55 13.49 1.82 -0.63
N LYS A 56 12.70 1.81 0.45
CA LYS A 56 11.35 2.37 0.47
C LYS A 56 11.47 3.86 0.77
N VAL A 57 10.76 4.69 0.01
CA VAL A 57 10.40 6.05 0.42
C VAL A 57 8.89 6.12 0.61
N GLU A 58 8.47 6.60 1.78
CA GLU A 58 7.10 6.95 2.12
C GLU A 58 7.02 8.49 2.15
N PHE A 59 5.96 9.06 1.58
CA PHE A 59 5.77 10.51 1.49
C PHE A 59 4.33 10.83 1.10
N GLU A 60 3.94 12.09 1.27
CA GLU A 60 2.62 12.57 0.86
C GLU A 60 2.68 13.54 -0.32
N VAL A 61 1.69 13.44 -1.21
CA VAL A 61 1.38 14.47 -2.22
C VAL A 61 -0.08 14.87 -2.07
N ASN A 62 -0.34 16.13 -1.74
CA ASN A 62 -1.70 16.63 -1.45
C ASN A 62 -2.43 15.80 -0.37
N SER A 63 -1.70 15.33 0.64
CA SER A 63 -2.21 14.46 1.72
C SER A 63 -2.70 13.08 1.29
N LEU A 64 -2.27 12.62 0.11
CA LEU A 64 -2.40 11.21 -0.30
C LEU A 64 -1.05 10.52 -0.10
N GLU A 65 -1.06 9.36 0.55
CA GLU A 65 0.15 8.60 0.84
C GLU A 65 0.73 7.93 -0.42
N HIS A 66 2.05 7.97 -0.53
CA HIS A 66 2.81 7.29 -1.56
C HIS A 66 3.94 6.49 -0.93
N ASP A 67 4.01 5.20 -1.26
CA ASP A 67 5.18 4.37 -1.01
C ASP A 67 5.81 3.91 -2.32
N ILE A 68 7.12 4.11 -2.45
CA ILE A 68 7.89 3.64 -3.60
C ILE A 68 9.08 2.83 -3.11
N TRP A 69 9.20 1.59 -3.62
CA TRP A 69 10.37 0.74 -3.40
C TRP A 69 11.29 0.83 -4.61
N TYR A 70 12.46 1.42 -4.40
CA TYR A 70 13.55 1.44 -5.38
C TYR A 70 14.51 0.27 -5.15
N ASP A 71 15.05 -0.29 -6.23
CA ASP A 71 16.29 -1.06 -6.17
C ASP A 71 17.51 -0.11 -6.01
N ALA A 72 18.72 -0.67 -5.88
CA ALA A 72 19.93 0.14 -5.69
C ALA A 72 20.29 1.05 -6.89
N ASP A 73 19.81 0.70 -8.09
CA ASP A 73 20.03 1.48 -9.31
C ASP A 73 18.98 2.60 -9.49
N GLY A 74 17.88 2.52 -8.73
CA GLY A 74 16.78 3.47 -8.74
C GLY A 74 15.62 3.09 -9.65
N ASN A 75 15.52 1.82 -10.06
CA ASN A 75 14.33 1.33 -10.72
C ASN A 75 13.23 1.08 -9.68
N VAL A 76 11.98 1.39 -10.03
CA VAL A 76 10.82 1.10 -9.17
C VAL A 76 10.50 -0.39 -9.25
N ALA A 77 10.68 -1.09 -8.13
CA ALA A 77 10.29 -2.49 -8.00
C ALA A 77 8.79 -2.64 -7.65
N LYS A 78 8.29 -1.70 -6.83
CA LYS A 78 6.91 -1.67 -6.35
C LYS A 78 6.50 -0.24 -6.03
N SER A 79 5.23 0.08 -6.25
CA SER A 79 4.59 1.30 -5.74
C SER A 79 3.25 0.98 -5.09
N LYS A 80 2.89 1.83 -4.13
CA LYS A 80 1.59 1.91 -3.48
C LYS A 80 1.21 3.38 -3.43
N VAL A 81 0.04 3.74 -3.93
CA VAL A 81 -0.39 5.13 -4.04
C VAL A 81 -1.85 5.21 -3.62
N GLU A 82 -2.11 5.96 -2.55
CA GLU A 82 -3.46 6.31 -2.19
C GLU A 82 -4.07 7.24 -3.25
N ILE A 83 -5.31 6.97 -3.64
CA ILE A 83 -6.06 7.76 -4.63
C ILE A 83 -7.46 8.07 -4.11
N LEU A 84 -8.10 9.08 -4.71
CA LEU A 84 -9.49 9.37 -4.41
C LEU A 84 -10.40 8.26 -4.98
N GLU A 85 -11.52 7.96 -4.32
CA GLU A 85 -12.53 7.02 -4.85
C GLU A 85 -12.95 7.40 -6.29
N SER A 86 -13.03 8.69 -6.59
CA SER A 86 -13.37 9.20 -7.92
C SER A 86 -12.37 8.84 -9.02
N GLU A 87 -11.16 8.43 -8.67
CA GLU A 87 -10.09 8.05 -9.59
C GLU A 87 -10.06 6.55 -9.86
N LEU A 88 -10.89 5.76 -9.17
CA LEU A 88 -11.02 4.33 -9.45
C LEU A 88 -11.43 4.08 -10.91
N PRO A 89 -10.84 3.08 -11.58
CA PRO A 89 -11.34 2.62 -12.86
C PRO A 89 -12.80 2.19 -12.75
N SER A 90 -13.59 2.52 -13.78
CA SER A 90 -15.03 2.24 -13.79
C SER A 90 -15.36 0.76 -13.57
N ALA A 91 -14.53 -0.16 -14.07
CA ALA A 91 -14.69 -1.59 -13.87
C ALA A 91 -14.54 -2.00 -12.41
N VAL A 92 -13.55 -1.43 -11.70
CA VAL A 92 -13.28 -1.69 -10.28
C VAL A 92 -14.41 -1.10 -9.43
N ALA A 93 -14.72 0.18 -9.62
CA ALA A 93 -15.80 0.85 -8.89
C ALA A 93 -17.15 0.12 -9.06
N SER A 94 -17.47 -0.33 -10.28
CA SER A 94 -18.69 -1.08 -10.56
C SER A 94 -18.72 -2.44 -9.87
N ALA A 95 -17.61 -3.16 -9.85
CA ALA A 95 -17.51 -4.46 -9.20
C ALA A 95 -17.75 -4.36 -7.68
N VAL A 96 -17.09 -3.40 -7.03
CA VAL A 96 -17.25 -3.14 -5.59
C VAL A 96 -18.70 -2.75 -5.29
N LYS A 97 -19.25 -1.77 -6.01
CA LYS A 97 -20.62 -1.29 -5.79
C LYS A 97 -21.68 -2.37 -6.03
N THR A 98 -21.49 -3.24 -7.02
CA THR A 98 -22.45 -4.31 -7.32
C THR A 98 -22.49 -5.36 -6.22
N LYS A 99 -21.34 -5.74 -5.67
CA LYS A 99 -21.25 -6.77 -4.63
C LYS A 99 -21.55 -6.23 -3.23
N TYR A 100 -21.22 -4.97 -2.96
CA TYR A 100 -21.31 -4.34 -1.63
C TYR A 100 -22.09 -3.02 -1.65
N ALA A 101 -23.29 -3.02 -2.23
CA ALA A 101 -24.09 -1.80 -2.42
C ALA A 101 -24.41 -1.01 -1.14
N ASP A 102 -24.40 -1.66 0.03
CA ASP A 102 -24.67 -1.04 1.33
C ASP A 102 -23.41 -0.59 2.07
N TYR A 103 -22.23 -0.83 1.50
CA TYR A 103 -20.94 -0.40 2.07
C TYR A 103 -20.52 0.93 1.47
N LYS A 104 -19.73 1.70 2.22
CA LYS A 104 -19.03 2.90 1.76
C LYS A 104 -17.56 2.56 1.52
N VAL A 105 -16.94 3.25 0.58
CA VAL A 105 -15.48 3.22 0.42
C VAL A 105 -14.87 4.12 1.49
N ASP A 106 -13.88 3.62 2.20
CA ASP A 106 -13.11 4.37 3.19
C ASP A 106 -11.79 4.87 2.59
N SER A 107 -11.01 3.95 2.01
CA SER A 107 -9.74 4.25 1.35
C SER A 107 -9.59 3.47 0.03
N VAL A 108 -8.73 3.97 -0.84
CA VAL A 108 -8.34 3.30 -2.08
C VAL A 108 -6.84 3.44 -2.30
N GLU A 109 -6.16 2.32 -2.50
CA GLU A 109 -4.74 2.28 -2.83
C GLU A 109 -4.50 1.55 -4.16
N VAL A 110 -3.68 2.12 -5.03
CA VAL A 110 -3.20 1.48 -6.26
C VAL A 110 -1.86 0.84 -5.98
N HIS A 111 -1.77 -0.48 -6.17
CA HIS A 111 -0.51 -1.20 -6.09
C HIS A 111 -0.02 -1.53 -7.50
N GLU A 112 1.24 -1.19 -7.80
CA GLU A 112 1.92 -1.67 -9.00
C GLU A 112 3.15 -2.50 -8.61
N GLU A 113 3.20 -3.74 -9.12
CA GLU A 113 4.31 -4.66 -8.85
C GLU A 113 4.43 -5.69 -9.98
N GLY A 114 5.64 -5.88 -10.52
CA GLY A 114 5.89 -6.88 -11.57
C GLY A 114 5.04 -6.70 -12.84
N GLY A 115 4.73 -5.45 -13.21
CA GLY A 115 3.90 -5.10 -14.37
C GLY A 115 2.41 -5.38 -14.20
N LYS A 116 1.95 -5.61 -12.96
CA LYS A 116 0.54 -5.79 -12.63
C LYS A 116 0.05 -4.62 -11.78
N THR A 117 -1.16 -4.18 -12.06
CA THR A 117 -1.87 -3.17 -11.27
C THR A 117 -3.04 -3.83 -10.55
N THR A 118 -3.13 -3.61 -9.24
CA THR A 118 -4.29 -3.98 -8.41
C THR A 118 -4.73 -2.80 -7.58
N TYR A 119 -5.99 -2.83 -7.16
CA TYR A 119 -6.62 -1.82 -6.33
C TYR A 119 -6.98 -2.48 -5.00
N GLU A 120 -6.40 -1.97 -3.93
CA GLU A 120 -6.89 -2.24 -2.58
C GLU A 120 -8.02 -1.25 -2.30
N VAL A 121 -9.20 -1.75 -1.95
CA VAL A 121 -10.36 -0.94 -1.62
C VAL A 121 -10.85 -1.36 -0.25
N GLU A 122 -10.69 -0.48 0.73
CA GLU A 122 -11.26 -0.67 2.05
C GLU A 122 -12.70 -0.16 2.04
N ILE A 123 -13.62 -0.99 2.52
CA ILE A 123 -15.04 -0.68 2.56
C ILE A 123 -15.61 -0.94 3.93
N GLU A 124 -16.52 -0.06 4.37
CA GLU A 124 -17.17 -0.16 5.67
C GLU A 124 -18.70 -0.16 5.59
N LYS A 125 -19.35 -0.88 6.51
CA LYS A 125 -20.80 -0.82 6.72
C LYS A 125 -21.10 -0.51 8.19
N GLY A 126 -21.12 0.78 8.48
CA GLY A 126 -21.16 1.28 9.86
C GLY A 126 -19.89 0.94 10.62
N TRP A 127 -19.89 1.18 11.93
CA TRP A 127 -18.67 1.17 12.75
C TRP A 127 -18.03 -0.18 13.05
N THR A 128 -18.58 -1.30 12.58
CA THR A 128 -18.17 -2.64 13.03
C THR A 128 -17.97 -3.64 11.90
N LYS A 129 -18.07 -3.20 10.65
CA LYS A 129 -17.92 -4.08 9.50
C LYS A 129 -17.01 -3.42 8.50
N GLU A 130 -15.77 -3.85 8.50
CA GLU A 130 -14.74 -3.38 7.59
C GLU A 130 -14.26 -4.54 6.74
N ARG A 131 -13.99 -4.26 5.47
CA ARG A 131 -13.45 -5.25 4.55
C ARG A 131 -12.38 -4.63 3.68
N LYS A 132 -11.33 -5.40 3.43
CA LYS A 132 -10.27 -5.08 2.48
C LYS A 132 -10.41 -5.94 1.24
N LEU A 133 -10.63 -5.30 0.10
CA LEU A 133 -10.77 -5.95 -1.20
C LEU A 133 -9.50 -5.74 -2.01
N ILE A 134 -8.98 -6.79 -2.65
CA ILE A 134 -7.98 -6.64 -3.71
C ILE A 134 -8.66 -6.91 -5.04
N VAL A 135 -8.67 -5.94 -5.93
CA VAL A 135 -9.36 -6.00 -7.22
C VAL A 135 -8.35 -5.77 -8.34
N ASP A 136 -8.39 -6.58 -9.40
CA ASP A 136 -7.59 -6.29 -10.59
C ASP A 136 -8.22 -5.20 -11.48
N ALA A 137 -7.46 -4.70 -12.45
CA ALA A 137 -7.92 -3.66 -13.37
C ALA A 137 -9.18 -4.02 -14.20
N SER A 138 -9.55 -5.30 -14.29
CA SER A 138 -10.79 -5.75 -14.95
C SER A 138 -12.02 -5.71 -14.04
N GLY A 139 -11.84 -5.38 -12.75
CA GLY A 139 -12.90 -5.43 -11.74
C GLY A 139 -13.05 -6.81 -11.08
N LYS A 140 -12.16 -7.77 -11.35
CA LYS A 140 -12.23 -9.07 -10.69
C LYS A 140 -11.67 -8.95 -9.27
N ILE A 141 -12.49 -9.30 -8.29
CA ILE A 141 -12.08 -9.38 -6.89
C ILE A 141 -11.18 -10.62 -6.71
N LEU A 142 -9.91 -10.39 -6.41
CA LEU A 142 -8.88 -11.39 -6.17
C LEU A 142 -8.83 -11.83 -4.70
N SER A 143 -9.09 -10.89 -3.79
CA SER A 143 -9.13 -11.13 -2.34
C SER A 143 -10.23 -10.31 -1.69
N ASP A 144 -10.78 -10.83 -0.59
CA ASP A 144 -11.93 -10.29 0.12
C ASP A 144 -11.86 -10.70 1.59
N ILE A 145 -11.29 -9.82 2.43
CA ILE A 145 -10.99 -10.09 3.84
C ILE A 145 -11.87 -9.18 4.69
N GLU A 146 -12.50 -9.72 5.73
CA GLU A 146 -13.17 -8.95 6.78
C GLU A 146 -12.19 -8.80 7.94
N ASP A 147 -12.02 -7.57 8.42
CA ASP A 147 -11.17 -7.27 9.58
C ASP A 147 -11.91 -7.56 10.91
#